data_AF-A0A3V7KKT1-F1
#
_entry.id   AF-A0A3V7KKT1-F1
#
_cell.length_a   1.000
_cell.length_b   1.000
_cell.length_c   1.000
_cell.angle_alpha   90.00
_cell.angle_beta   90.00
_cell.angle_gamma   90.00
#
_symmetry.space_group_name_H-M   'P 1'
#
loop_
_entity.id
_entity.type
_entity.pdbx_description
1 polymer ?
#
loop_
_entity_poly.entity_id
_entity_poly.type
_entity_poly.pdbx_seq_one_letter_code
_entity_poly.pdbx_strand_id
1 'polypeptide(L)'
;MSTFDTTKIALKDILGQITDGRVQLPDFQRGWVWDDEHVRSLLVSIARSFPVGAVMLLETGGEVRFQVRPVENVELQKTEPEMLILDGQQRLTSLTQVLMLDTPVKTFNEKGKQIDRFYYIDIEAALDNRLDEAFISVEKSKKVTMNFGRDIKTFVNSFGETVEMDFSTVQKECEALFFPCNQIINSDAWESHLYKCSQEKFFTYMQFREKILNAFRNYLLPVIKLGKSTSKEAVCLVFEKVNTGGVPLSVFELVTASFAADGFNLRDDWFGSNLRQKFGRRNVLNKEAILQGVEPTDFLQAISILNTLKKRRADLAEGKTGKSVTAVSAKRVSVLALSLEDYHCWADDVEKGFLLAAKFLHHECFMHSWDLPYRTQLVPLAAVLSQLQGNWLEPKIYDKLARWFWCGVLGELYGGAVETRIANDVEELLNWIEGEGEEPRTIYEASFQPGRLLTLRSRLSAAYKALSVLILRNGAQDFFWKSTIQKLDYGEIALDIHHIFPKIWCENNSISPAVYNSIINKTSISYKANRMIGGRSPAEYLSQIQTHPQVGLEDAEMDAILRSHFIEPSLLRQDSFEAFFADRKKQLLKLIEAAMGKNISQDDVAELETATDEIDA
;
A
#
# COMPACT_ATOMS: atom_id res chain seq x y z
N MET A 1 -16.03 -0.51 43.49
CA MET A 1 -15.22 -1.67 43.07
C MET A 1 -14.23 -1.19 42.02
N SER A 2 -12.99 -1.67 42.03
CA SER A 2 -12.00 -1.28 41.02
C SER A 2 -12.54 -1.60 39.63
N THR A 3 -12.48 -0.65 38.70
CA THR A 3 -12.90 -0.83 37.29
C THR A 3 -11.90 -1.66 36.48
N PHE A 4 -10.72 -1.93 37.05
CA PHE A 4 -9.69 -2.78 36.45
C PHE A 4 -9.03 -3.70 37.48
N ASP A 5 -8.61 -4.88 37.03
CA ASP A 5 -7.86 -5.87 37.80
C ASP A 5 -6.58 -6.28 37.04
N THR A 6 -5.49 -6.52 37.76
CA THR A 6 -4.23 -6.98 37.17
C THR A 6 -3.90 -8.35 37.73
N THR A 7 -3.85 -9.34 36.86
CA THR A 7 -3.69 -10.76 37.21
C THR A 7 -2.70 -11.47 36.29
N LYS A 8 -2.51 -12.77 36.48
CA LYS A 8 -1.71 -13.65 35.62
C LYS A 8 -2.57 -14.82 35.17
N ILE A 9 -2.54 -15.15 33.88
CA ILE A 9 -3.24 -16.30 33.30
C ILE A 9 -2.20 -17.21 32.64
N ALA A 10 -2.33 -18.52 32.81
CA ALA A 10 -1.45 -19.46 32.11
C ALA A 10 -1.65 -19.35 30.60
N LEU A 11 -0.56 -19.36 29.83
CA LEU A 11 -0.60 -19.22 28.38
C LEU A 11 -1.52 -20.27 27.75
N LYS A 12 -1.42 -21.53 28.19
CA LYS A 12 -2.29 -22.61 27.74
C LYS A 12 -3.78 -22.29 27.90
N ASP A 13 -4.16 -21.71 29.03
CA ASP A 13 -5.57 -21.45 29.35
C ASP A 13 -6.15 -20.34 28.47
N ILE A 14 -5.42 -19.24 28.28
CA ILE A 14 -5.89 -18.14 27.42
C ILE A 14 -5.98 -18.57 25.96
N LEU A 15 -5.03 -19.37 25.46
CA LEU A 15 -5.08 -19.90 24.09
C LEU A 15 -6.22 -20.92 23.90
N GLY A 16 -6.48 -21.75 24.92
CA GLY A 16 -7.66 -22.62 24.96
C GLY A 16 -8.97 -21.83 24.94
N GLN A 17 -9.07 -20.76 25.73
CA GLN A 17 -10.26 -19.89 25.73
C GLN A 17 -10.48 -19.18 24.38
N ILE A 18 -9.41 -18.86 23.64
CA ILE A 18 -9.51 -18.30 22.29
C ILE A 18 -10.08 -19.34 21.31
N THR A 19 -9.54 -20.57 21.34
CA THR A 19 -9.97 -21.65 20.44
C THR A 19 -11.38 -22.15 20.73
N ASP A 20 -11.82 -22.08 21.99
CA ASP A 20 -13.21 -22.38 22.39
C ASP A 20 -14.19 -21.22 22.11
N GLY A 21 -13.69 -20.03 21.73
CA GLY A 21 -14.50 -18.84 21.47
C GLY A 21 -14.95 -18.04 22.69
N ARG A 22 -14.48 -18.39 23.91
CA ARG A 22 -14.72 -17.59 25.13
C ARG A 22 -13.96 -16.26 25.12
N VAL A 23 -12.79 -16.22 24.46
CA VAL A 23 -12.01 -15.00 24.23
C VAL A 23 -12.02 -14.70 22.73
N GLN A 24 -12.50 -13.52 22.35
CA GLN A 24 -12.60 -13.10 20.94
C GLN A 24 -12.02 -11.71 20.70
N LEU A 25 -11.93 -11.31 19.43
CA LEU A 25 -11.48 -9.99 19.03
C LEU A 25 -12.69 -9.05 18.83
N PRO A 26 -12.63 -7.81 19.34
CA PRO A 26 -13.49 -6.76 18.83
C PRO A 26 -13.23 -6.55 17.34
N ASP A 27 -14.29 -6.43 16.56
CA ASP A 27 -14.22 -6.36 15.11
C ASP A 27 -13.68 -5.02 14.58
N PHE A 28 -13.67 -3.98 15.44
CA PHE A 28 -13.06 -2.70 15.13
C PHE A 28 -11.52 -2.74 15.10
N GLN A 29 -10.89 -3.75 15.71
CA GLN A 29 -9.43 -3.90 15.66
C GLN A 29 -8.98 -4.34 14.27
N ARG A 30 -7.83 -3.84 13.79
CA ARG A 30 -7.27 -4.19 12.47
C ARG A 30 -7.02 -5.69 12.28
N GLY A 31 -6.89 -6.12 11.03
CA GLY A 31 -6.48 -7.50 10.71
C GLY A 31 -5.07 -7.86 11.23
N TRP A 32 -4.66 -9.09 10.96
CA TRP A 32 -3.28 -9.53 11.13
C TRP A 32 -2.28 -8.68 10.33
N VAL A 33 -1.18 -8.25 10.96
CA VAL A 33 -0.13 -7.43 10.31
C VAL A 33 1.30 -7.88 10.62
N TRP A 34 1.49 -8.87 11.49
CA TRP A 34 2.84 -9.36 11.80
C TRP A 34 3.39 -10.23 10.66
N ASP A 35 4.67 -10.07 10.37
CA ASP A 35 5.41 -10.91 9.43
C ASP A 35 6.00 -12.16 10.12
N ASP A 36 6.66 -13.01 9.35
CA ASP A 36 7.30 -14.23 9.85
C ASP A 36 8.39 -13.97 10.92
N GLU A 37 9.11 -12.86 10.84
CA GLU A 37 10.17 -12.53 11.81
C GLU A 37 9.59 -12.18 13.18
N HIS A 38 8.52 -11.37 13.20
CA HIS A 38 7.82 -11.02 14.44
C HIS A 38 7.27 -12.26 15.16
N VAL A 39 6.72 -13.22 14.40
CA VAL A 39 6.22 -14.49 14.97
C VAL A 39 7.37 -15.30 15.59
N ARG A 40 8.49 -15.48 14.88
CA ARG A 40 9.66 -16.22 15.40
C ARG A 40 10.26 -15.55 16.64
N SER A 41 10.42 -14.23 16.62
CA SER A 41 10.96 -13.46 17.74
C SER A 41 10.11 -13.58 19.00
N LEU A 42 8.78 -13.63 18.85
CA LEU A 42 7.87 -13.87 19.97
C LEU A 42 8.06 -15.28 20.57
N LEU A 43 8.19 -16.32 19.74
CA LEU A 43 8.41 -17.69 20.21
C LEU A 43 9.73 -17.80 20.98
N VAL A 44 10.81 -17.21 20.45
CA VAL A 44 12.12 -17.15 21.11
C VAL A 44 12.04 -16.45 22.46
N SER A 45 11.31 -15.33 22.53
CA SER A 45 11.13 -14.59 23.78
C SER A 45 10.46 -15.44 24.87
N ILE A 46 9.45 -16.23 24.51
CA ILE A 46 8.79 -17.15 25.46
C ILE A 46 9.71 -18.32 25.83
N ALA A 47 10.46 -18.88 24.87
CA ALA A 47 11.44 -19.93 25.14
C ALA A 47 12.54 -19.47 26.12
N ARG A 48 12.92 -18.19 26.06
CA ARG A 48 13.83 -17.53 27.02
C ARG A 48 13.18 -17.18 28.36
N SER A 49 11.88 -17.45 28.53
CA SER A 49 11.07 -16.99 29.67
C SER A 49 11.09 -15.47 29.87
N PHE A 50 11.32 -14.70 28.80
CA PHE A 50 11.30 -13.25 28.83
C PHE A 50 9.85 -12.73 28.85
N PRO A 51 9.59 -11.59 29.51
CA PRO A 51 8.26 -10.99 29.52
C PRO A 51 7.91 -10.47 28.12
N VAL A 52 6.82 -11.00 27.53
CA VAL A 52 6.34 -10.58 26.20
C VAL A 52 5.36 -9.41 26.25
N GLY A 53 5.28 -8.71 27.39
CA GLY A 53 4.33 -7.63 27.69
C GLY A 53 3.00 -8.12 28.27
N ALA A 54 2.24 -7.22 28.90
CA ALA A 54 0.89 -7.53 29.37
C ALA A 54 -0.11 -7.58 28.19
N VAL A 55 -1.23 -8.29 28.36
CA VAL A 55 -2.38 -8.22 27.46
C VAL A 55 -3.56 -7.59 28.18
N MET A 56 -4.45 -6.95 27.43
CA MET A 56 -5.62 -6.29 28.01
C MET A 56 -6.90 -6.94 27.51
N LEU A 57 -7.77 -7.32 28.44
CA LEU A 57 -9.05 -7.96 28.17
C LEU A 57 -10.21 -7.12 28.72
N LEU A 58 -11.34 -7.12 28.03
CA LEU A 58 -12.60 -6.52 28.46
C LEU A 58 -13.63 -7.62 28.73
N GLU A 59 -14.22 -7.62 29.93
CA GLU A 59 -15.36 -8.49 30.24
C GLU A 59 -16.61 -8.08 29.46
N THR A 60 -17.28 -9.06 28.85
CA THR A 60 -18.53 -8.83 28.12
C THR A 60 -19.75 -8.81 29.06
N GLY A 61 -20.93 -8.47 28.52
CA GLY A 61 -22.18 -8.42 29.28
C GLY A 61 -22.44 -7.09 30.02
N GLY A 62 -21.68 -6.05 29.69
CA GLY A 62 -21.87 -4.67 30.17
C GLY A 62 -22.69 -3.79 29.21
N GLU A 63 -22.60 -2.48 29.40
CA GLU A 63 -23.17 -1.47 28.47
C GLU A 63 -22.47 -1.45 27.11
N VAL A 64 -21.20 -1.87 27.08
CA VAL A 64 -20.38 -1.96 25.89
C VAL A 64 -20.74 -3.20 25.08
N ARG A 65 -21.25 -3.01 23.86
CA ARG A 65 -21.56 -4.09 22.92
C ARG A 65 -20.82 -3.88 21.62
N PHE A 66 -19.61 -4.42 21.54
CA PHE A 66 -18.87 -4.44 20.29
C PHE A 66 -19.29 -5.62 19.42
N GLN A 67 -19.25 -5.42 18.12
CA GLN A 67 -19.25 -6.56 17.20
C GLN A 67 -17.95 -7.34 17.38
N VAL A 68 -18.05 -8.66 17.27
CA VAL A 68 -16.94 -9.58 17.55
C VAL A 68 -16.57 -10.37 16.31
N ARG A 69 -15.31 -10.80 16.26
CA ARG A 69 -14.83 -11.78 15.29
C ARG A 69 -13.88 -12.78 15.96
N PRO A 70 -13.76 -14.00 15.42
CA PRO A 70 -12.75 -14.95 15.86
C PRO A 70 -11.33 -14.39 15.68
N VAL A 71 -10.39 -14.95 16.45
CA VAL A 71 -8.96 -14.79 16.16
C VAL A 71 -8.63 -15.39 14.79
N GLU A 72 -7.65 -14.83 14.09
CA GLU A 72 -7.32 -15.19 12.71
C GLU A 72 -7.03 -16.70 12.59
N ASN A 73 -7.58 -17.33 11.54
CA ASN A 73 -7.57 -18.78 11.28
C ASN A 73 -8.30 -19.67 12.33
N VAL A 74 -8.96 -19.09 13.34
CA VAL A 74 -9.84 -19.86 14.24
C VAL A 74 -11.24 -19.92 13.65
N GLU A 75 -11.76 -21.12 13.44
CA GLU A 75 -13.14 -21.35 13.02
C GLU A 75 -14.02 -21.63 14.24
N LEU A 76 -14.97 -20.73 14.51
CA LEU A 76 -15.90 -20.86 15.64
C LEU A 76 -17.32 -21.05 15.12
N GLN A 77 -18.09 -21.89 15.82
CA GLN A 77 -19.55 -21.79 15.79
C GLN A 77 -19.96 -20.51 16.55
N LYS A 78 -21.19 -20.00 16.36
CA LYS A 78 -21.65 -18.78 17.04
C LYS A 78 -21.63 -18.96 18.57
N THR A 79 -20.54 -18.53 19.19
CA THR A 79 -20.32 -18.54 20.64
C THR A 79 -20.27 -17.09 21.12
N GLU A 80 -21.02 -16.76 22.18
CA GLU A 80 -20.90 -15.47 22.85
C GLU A 80 -19.60 -15.43 23.66
N PRO A 81 -18.72 -14.44 23.45
CA PRO A 81 -17.48 -14.36 24.20
C PRO A 81 -17.72 -13.88 25.63
N GLU A 82 -16.90 -14.36 26.57
CA GLU A 82 -16.81 -13.88 27.95
C GLU A 82 -15.87 -12.68 28.06
N MET A 83 -14.85 -12.64 27.20
CA MET A 83 -13.82 -11.61 27.18
C MET A 83 -13.44 -11.18 25.75
N LEU A 84 -13.09 -9.91 25.61
CA LEU A 84 -12.59 -9.34 24.35
C LEU A 84 -11.14 -8.87 24.50
N ILE A 85 -10.29 -9.19 23.52
CA ILE A 85 -8.88 -8.73 23.53
C ILE A 85 -8.84 -7.27 23.07
N LEU A 86 -8.43 -6.36 23.95
CA LEU A 86 -8.21 -4.94 23.63
C LEU A 86 -6.76 -4.61 23.28
N ASP A 87 -5.80 -5.29 23.91
CA ASP A 87 -4.38 -5.18 23.58
C ASP A 87 -3.71 -6.56 23.59
N GLY A 88 -2.67 -6.71 22.78
CA GLY A 88 -1.96 -7.98 22.61
C GLY A 88 -2.55 -8.87 21.54
N GLN A 89 -3.45 -8.33 20.69
CA GLN A 89 -4.06 -9.06 19.58
C GLN A 89 -3.02 -9.81 18.75
N GLN A 90 -1.97 -9.14 18.26
CA GLN A 90 -1.00 -9.77 17.36
C GLN A 90 -0.20 -10.88 18.08
N ARG A 91 0.15 -10.68 19.37
CA ARG A 91 0.83 -11.69 20.18
C ARG A 91 -0.05 -12.93 20.39
N LEU A 92 -1.28 -12.74 20.87
CA LEU A 92 -2.21 -13.85 21.12
C LEU A 92 -2.63 -14.56 19.82
N THR A 93 -2.79 -13.82 18.74
CA THR A 93 -3.09 -14.38 17.41
C THR A 93 -1.90 -15.20 16.89
N SER A 94 -0.65 -14.74 17.07
CA SER A 94 0.55 -15.52 16.74
C SER A 94 0.55 -16.86 17.48
N LEU A 95 0.44 -16.79 18.81
CA LEU A 95 0.58 -17.95 19.68
C LEU A 95 -0.57 -18.93 19.48
N THR A 96 -1.79 -18.45 19.23
CA THR A 96 -2.92 -19.32 18.92
C THR A 96 -2.66 -20.08 17.62
N GLN A 97 -2.30 -19.37 16.55
CA GLN A 97 -2.08 -19.99 15.25
C GLN A 97 -0.90 -20.99 15.26
N VAL A 98 0.17 -20.68 15.99
CA VAL A 98 1.38 -21.52 16.04
C VAL A 98 1.22 -22.71 16.98
N LEU A 99 0.62 -22.50 18.16
CA LEU A 99 0.64 -23.47 19.26
C LEU A 99 -0.63 -24.31 19.37
N MET A 100 -1.74 -23.88 18.76
CA MET A 100 -3.05 -24.54 18.91
C MET A 100 -3.66 -25.04 17.61
N LEU A 101 -3.23 -24.56 16.43
CA LEU A 101 -3.82 -24.92 15.15
C LEU A 101 -2.92 -25.87 14.36
N ASP A 102 -3.54 -26.79 13.61
CA ASP A 102 -2.85 -27.72 12.70
C ASP A 102 -2.72 -27.16 11.27
N THR A 103 -3.28 -25.97 11.02
CA THR A 103 -3.19 -25.25 9.74
C THR A 103 -1.97 -24.34 9.72
N PRO A 104 -1.36 -24.10 8.54
CA PRO A 104 -0.24 -23.16 8.44
C PRO A 104 -0.68 -21.74 8.81
N VAL A 105 0.22 -20.99 9.44
CA VAL A 105 0.04 -19.57 9.75
C VAL A 105 0.10 -18.78 8.44
N LYS A 106 -0.96 -18.03 8.17
CA LYS A 106 -1.01 -17.10 7.03
C LYS A 106 -0.37 -15.79 7.47
N THR A 107 0.85 -15.52 7.02
CA THR A 107 1.65 -14.36 7.43
C THR A 107 2.26 -13.66 6.21
N PHE A 108 3.12 -12.68 6.44
CA PHE A 108 3.84 -11.95 5.40
C PHE A 108 5.33 -12.21 5.49
N ASN A 109 6.04 -12.13 4.36
CA ASN A 109 7.49 -12.03 4.37
C ASN A 109 7.93 -10.56 4.57
N GLU A 110 9.24 -10.34 4.71
CA GLU A 110 9.86 -8.99 4.84
C GLU A 110 9.48 -8.02 3.70
N LYS A 111 9.03 -8.53 2.56
CA LYS A 111 8.59 -7.74 1.39
C LYS A 111 7.07 -7.51 1.35
N GLY A 112 6.34 -7.89 2.41
CA GLY A 112 4.88 -7.75 2.50
C GLY A 112 4.10 -8.76 1.64
N LYS A 113 4.73 -9.77 1.08
CA LYS A 113 4.05 -10.83 0.31
C LYS A 113 3.46 -11.86 1.26
N GLN A 114 2.20 -12.24 1.04
CA GLN A 114 1.54 -13.32 1.78
C GLN A 114 2.24 -14.67 1.57
N ILE A 115 2.40 -15.40 2.67
CA ILE A 115 3.04 -16.72 2.76
C ILE A 115 2.32 -17.59 3.81
N ASP A 116 2.36 -18.91 3.60
CA ASP A 116 1.82 -19.92 4.53
C ASP A 116 3.00 -20.65 5.19
N ARG A 117 3.06 -20.63 6.54
CA ARG A 117 4.19 -21.19 7.30
C ARG A 117 3.78 -22.12 8.43
N PHE A 118 4.50 -23.22 8.58
CA PHE A 118 4.56 -23.99 9.83
C PHE A 118 5.80 -23.59 10.62
N TYR A 119 5.78 -23.74 11.94
CA TYR A 119 6.92 -23.42 12.80
C TYR A 119 7.42 -24.68 13.49
N TYR A 120 8.74 -24.83 13.48
CA TYR A 120 9.44 -25.96 14.06
C TYR A 120 10.59 -25.48 14.94
N ILE A 121 10.99 -26.33 15.89
CA ILE A 121 12.14 -26.10 16.75
C ILE A 121 13.19 -27.17 16.45
N ASP A 122 14.37 -26.74 16.01
CA ASP A 122 15.58 -27.58 16.03
C ASP A 122 15.93 -27.88 17.50
N ILE A 123 15.77 -29.15 17.91
CA ILE A 123 15.99 -29.56 19.30
C ILE A 123 17.46 -29.36 19.69
N GLU A 124 18.41 -29.66 18.80
CA GLU A 124 19.84 -29.59 19.09
C GLU A 124 20.27 -28.13 19.25
N ALA A 125 19.88 -27.26 18.31
CA ALA A 125 20.18 -25.84 18.40
C ALA A 125 19.52 -25.17 19.62
N ALA A 126 18.31 -25.59 20.01
CA ALA A 126 17.66 -25.07 21.20
C ALA A 126 18.39 -25.46 22.49
N LEU A 127 18.92 -26.69 22.56
CA LEU A 127 19.70 -27.16 23.71
C LEU A 127 21.07 -26.49 23.83
N ASP A 128 21.64 -26.07 22.69
CA ASP A 128 22.88 -25.27 22.60
C ASP A 128 22.66 -23.78 22.92
N ASN A 129 21.45 -23.39 23.36
CA ASN A 129 21.07 -22.00 23.64
C ASN A 129 21.12 -21.08 22.40
N ARG A 130 21.10 -21.65 21.19
CA ARG A 130 21.01 -20.93 19.90
C ARG A 130 19.55 -20.74 19.48
N LEU A 131 18.73 -20.17 20.37
CA LEU A 131 17.28 -20.11 20.18
C LEU A 131 16.85 -19.31 18.95
N ASP A 132 17.58 -18.25 18.58
CA ASP A 132 17.27 -17.47 17.38
C ASP A 132 17.43 -18.29 16.08
N GLU A 133 18.32 -19.28 16.08
CA GLU A 133 18.51 -20.24 14.98
C GLU A 133 17.55 -21.44 15.08
N ALA A 134 17.20 -21.83 16.30
CA ALA A 134 16.43 -23.03 16.56
C ALA A 134 14.98 -22.94 16.08
N PHE A 135 14.36 -21.76 16.21
CA PHE A 135 12.98 -21.54 15.73
C PHE A 135 12.97 -21.21 14.24
N ILE A 136 12.52 -22.17 13.42
CA ILE A 136 12.46 -22.02 11.97
C ILE A 136 11.02 -21.94 11.46
N SER A 137 10.83 -21.21 10.37
CA SER A 137 9.59 -21.24 9.59
C SER A 137 9.78 -22.13 8.36
N VAL A 138 8.79 -22.98 8.11
CA VAL A 138 8.82 -24.01 7.06
C VAL A 138 7.63 -23.80 6.14
N GLU A 139 7.79 -24.08 4.84
CA GLU A 139 6.71 -23.97 3.87
C GLU A 139 5.53 -24.89 4.23
N LYS A 140 4.35 -24.62 3.65
CA LYS A 140 3.13 -25.44 3.80
C LYS A 140 3.33 -26.92 3.44
N SER A 141 4.31 -27.23 2.58
CA SER A 141 4.73 -28.60 2.26
C SER A 141 5.38 -29.34 3.42
N LYS A 142 5.70 -28.63 4.52
CA LYS A 142 6.54 -29.08 5.64
C LYS A 142 7.97 -29.45 5.22
N LYS A 143 8.46 -28.89 4.13
CA LYS A 143 9.83 -29.11 3.62
C LYS A 143 10.57 -27.79 3.56
N VAL A 144 11.85 -27.81 3.89
CA VAL A 144 12.76 -26.69 3.64
C VAL A 144 13.46 -26.94 2.31
N THR A 145 13.23 -26.08 1.33
CA THR A 145 13.77 -26.24 -0.03
C THR A 145 14.81 -25.18 -0.38
N MET A 146 15.68 -25.50 -1.33
CA MET A 146 16.64 -24.59 -1.95
C MET A 146 16.47 -24.62 -3.49
N ASN A 147 17.26 -23.82 -4.21
CA ASN A 147 17.26 -23.78 -5.67
C ASN A 147 15.87 -23.57 -6.28
N PHE A 148 15.14 -22.57 -5.78
CA PHE A 148 13.77 -22.24 -6.19
C PHE A 148 12.77 -23.38 -6.01
N GLY A 149 12.89 -24.13 -4.92
CA GLY A 149 11.95 -25.21 -4.57
C GLY A 149 12.26 -26.57 -5.16
N ARG A 150 13.43 -26.75 -5.79
CA ARG A 150 13.80 -27.99 -6.47
C ARG A 150 14.36 -29.05 -5.53
N ASP A 151 15.25 -28.64 -4.63
CA ASP A 151 16.01 -29.57 -3.79
C ASP A 151 15.63 -29.36 -2.32
N ILE A 152 15.50 -30.44 -1.56
CA ILE A 152 15.29 -30.37 -0.11
C ILE A 152 16.63 -30.06 0.55
N LYS A 153 16.62 -29.12 1.51
CA LYS A 153 17.81 -28.77 2.27
C LYS A 153 18.23 -29.95 3.16
N THR A 154 19.51 -30.27 3.16
CA THR A 154 20.09 -31.28 4.05
C THR A 154 20.98 -30.61 5.10
N PHE A 155 21.17 -31.29 6.23
CA PHE A 155 22.13 -30.93 7.26
C PHE A 155 22.73 -32.19 7.88
N VAL A 156 23.84 -32.02 8.62
CA VAL A 156 24.45 -33.10 9.40
C VAL A 156 24.04 -32.94 10.86
N ASN A 157 23.39 -33.94 11.43
CA ASN A 157 22.96 -33.90 12.83
C ASN A 157 24.10 -34.23 13.80
N SER A 158 23.86 -34.12 15.11
CA SER A 158 24.88 -34.45 16.14
C SER A 158 25.35 -35.91 16.13
N PHE A 159 24.65 -36.80 15.44
CA PHE A 159 25.01 -38.21 15.25
C PHE A 159 25.86 -38.47 14.00
N GLY A 160 26.19 -37.42 13.22
CA GLY A 160 26.97 -37.52 11.98
C GLY A 160 26.17 -38.00 10.77
N GLU A 161 24.84 -38.06 10.88
CA GLU A 161 23.94 -38.49 9.81
C GLU A 161 23.59 -37.29 8.92
N THR A 162 23.59 -37.49 7.60
CA THR A 162 23.03 -36.49 6.68
C THR A 162 21.52 -36.67 6.60
N VAL A 163 20.76 -35.66 7.04
CA VAL A 163 19.30 -35.71 7.13
C VAL A 163 18.69 -34.64 6.25
N GLU A 164 17.60 -34.97 5.56
CA GLU A 164 16.77 -34.02 4.83
C GLU A 164 15.85 -33.25 5.78
N MET A 165 15.72 -31.94 5.57
CA MET A 165 14.75 -31.09 6.27
C MET A 165 13.33 -31.27 5.71
N ASP A 166 12.83 -32.51 5.77
CA ASP A 166 11.48 -32.91 5.40
C ASP A 166 10.71 -33.31 6.67
N PHE A 167 9.70 -32.53 7.04
CA PHE A 167 8.88 -32.72 8.24
C PHE A 167 7.46 -33.16 7.88
N SER A 168 7.26 -33.73 6.70
CA SER A 168 5.94 -34.13 6.19
C SER A 168 5.26 -35.24 7.01
N THR A 169 6.02 -36.00 7.80
CA THR A 169 5.51 -37.04 8.70
C THR A 169 6.19 -36.98 10.06
N VAL A 170 5.49 -37.45 11.11
CA VAL A 170 6.05 -37.50 12.49
C VAL A 170 7.34 -38.33 12.54
N GLN A 171 7.44 -39.40 11.75
CA GLN A 171 8.67 -40.18 11.66
C GLN A 171 9.85 -39.31 11.21
N LYS A 172 9.69 -38.52 10.14
CA LYS A 172 10.78 -37.67 9.64
C LYS A 172 11.08 -36.50 10.58
N GLU A 173 10.06 -35.96 11.26
CA GLU A 173 10.24 -34.98 12.35
C GLU A 173 11.15 -35.55 13.46
N CYS A 174 10.90 -36.79 13.90
CA CYS A 174 11.71 -37.48 14.90
C CYS A 174 13.12 -37.83 14.41
N GLU A 175 13.26 -38.30 13.17
CA GLU A 175 14.56 -38.62 12.56
C GLU A 175 15.46 -37.38 12.50
N ALA A 176 14.89 -36.24 12.09
CA ALA A 176 15.58 -34.95 12.00
C ALA A 176 15.71 -34.20 13.33
N LEU A 177 15.00 -34.61 14.38
CA LEU A 177 14.93 -33.88 15.66
C LEU A 177 14.42 -32.44 15.53
N PHE A 178 13.43 -32.24 14.66
CA PHE A 178 12.69 -30.98 14.56
C PHE A 178 11.31 -31.16 15.18
N PHE A 179 11.05 -30.42 16.25
CA PHE A 179 9.82 -30.50 17.01
C PHE A 179 8.77 -29.52 16.47
N PRO A 180 7.55 -29.96 16.12
CA PRO A 180 6.51 -29.07 15.60
C PRO A 180 5.90 -28.19 16.71
N CYS A 181 5.85 -26.87 16.51
CA CYS A 181 5.43 -25.93 17.55
C CYS A 181 3.97 -26.11 18.02
N ASN A 182 3.06 -26.63 17.17
CA ASN A 182 1.67 -26.91 17.54
C ASN A 182 1.53 -28.06 18.56
N GLN A 183 2.60 -28.84 18.79
CA GLN A 183 2.62 -29.90 19.81
C GLN A 183 3.30 -29.46 21.12
N ILE A 184 3.65 -28.18 21.29
CA ILE A 184 4.32 -27.70 22.52
C ILE A 184 3.42 -27.88 23.74
N ILE A 185 2.14 -27.55 23.62
CA ILE A 185 1.16 -27.61 24.71
C ILE A 185 0.82 -29.05 25.11
N ASN A 186 0.77 -29.96 24.13
CA ASN A 186 0.58 -31.39 24.32
C ASN A 186 1.48 -32.17 23.36
N SER A 187 2.53 -32.81 23.89
CA SER A 187 3.55 -33.51 23.11
C SER A 187 3.41 -35.04 23.12
N ASP A 188 2.37 -35.58 23.76
CA ASP A 188 2.27 -37.02 24.07
C ASP A 188 2.38 -37.90 22.81
N ALA A 189 1.75 -37.47 21.72
CA ALA A 189 1.76 -38.20 20.45
C ALA A 189 3.16 -38.25 19.81
N TRP A 190 3.86 -37.11 19.76
CA TRP A 190 5.21 -37.02 19.22
C TRP A 190 6.22 -37.74 20.12
N GLU A 191 6.10 -37.59 21.45
CA GLU A 191 6.94 -38.26 22.46
C GLU A 191 6.82 -39.79 22.34
N SER A 192 5.61 -40.31 22.19
CA SER A 192 5.36 -41.75 21.99
C SER A 192 5.98 -42.27 20.68
N HIS A 193 5.99 -41.47 19.61
CA HIS A 193 6.62 -41.86 18.34
C HIS A 193 8.14 -41.85 18.46
N LEU A 194 8.74 -40.81 19.04
CA LEU A 194 10.19 -40.75 19.22
C LEU A 194 10.70 -41.95 20.03
N TYR A 195 10.01 -42.30 21.13
CA TYR A 195 10.39 -43.46 21.95
C TYR A 195 10.39 -44.78 21.17
N LYS A 196 9.47 -44.93 20.21
CA LYS A 196 9.38 -46.13 19.34
C LYS A 196 10.45 -46.12 18.24
N CYS A 197 10.76 -44.95 17.67
CA CYS A 197 11.66 -44.83 16.52
C CYS A 197 13.14 -44.76 16.91
N SER A 198 13.48 -44.09 18.01
CA SER A 198 14.86 -43.93 18.46
C SER A 198 14.95 -43.68 19.97
N GLN A 199 15.25 -44.75 20.72
CA GLN A 199 15.45 -44.65 22.17
C GLN A 199 16.70 -43.82 22.53
N GLU A 200 17.72 -43.81 21.68
CA GLU A 200 18.96 -43.06 21.90
C GLU A 200 18.70 -41.54 21.86
N LYS A 201 17.85 -41.08 20.95
CA LYS A 201 17.45 -39.66 20.83
C LYS A 201 16.49 -39.20 21.94
N PHE A 202 15.88 -40.14 22.69
CA PHE A 202 14.87 -39.84 23.70
C PHE A 202 15.43 -39.03 24.88
N PHE A 203 16.68 -39.29 25.31
CA PHE A 203 17.30 -38.54 26.39
C PHE A 203 17.48 -37.05 26.03
N THR A 204 17.95 -36.77 24.81
CA THR A 204 18.07 -35.40 24.28
C THR A 204 16.72 -34.70 24.25
N TYR A 205 15.67 -35.39 23.80
CA TYR A 205 14.31 -34.86 23.84
C TYR A 205 13.84 -34.52 25.26
N MET A 206 14.13 -35.36 26.26
CA MET A 206 13.72 -35.09 27.64
C MET A 206 14.37 -33.80 28.18
N GLN A 207 15.65 -33.55 27.87
CA GLN A 207 16.30 -32.28 28.22
C GLN A 207 15.63 -31.10 27.53
N PHE A 208 15.25 -31.26 26.26
CA PHE A 208 14.53 -30.23 25.49
C PHE A 208 13.14 -29.96 26.05
N ARG A 209 12.41 -31.00 26.43
CA ARG A 209 11.09 -30.91 27.08
C ARG A 209 11.18 -30.13 28.39
N GLU A 210 12.17 -30.43 29.21
CA GLU A 210 12.38 -29.77 30.50
C GLU A 210 12.77 -28.30 30.36
N LYS A 211 13.66 -27.97 29.42
CA LYS A 211 14.17 -26.60 29.25
C LYS A 211 13.25 -25.71 28.42
N ILE A 212 12.76 -26.22 27.29
CA ILE A 212 12.08 -25.42 26.27
C ILE A 212 10.57 -25.58 26.37
N LEU A 213 10.04 -26.82 26.30
CA LEU A 213 8.57 -27.01 26.28
C LEU A 213 7.92 -26.52 27.59
N ASN A 214 8.56 -26.77 28.74
CA ASN A 214 8.06 -26.30 30.02
C ASN A 214 8.08 -24.77 30.16
N ALA A 215 8.97 -24.06 29.46
CA ALA A 215 8.97 -22.59 29.45
C ALA A 215 7.65 -22.04 28.88
N PHE A 216 7.08 -22.70 27.85
CA PHE A 216 5.77 -22.35 27.29
C PHE A 216 4.61 -22.84 28.18
N ARG A 217 4.67 -24.10 28.64
CA ARG A 217 3.58 -24.72 29.42
C ARG A 217 3.34 -24.01 30.75
N ASN A 218 4.40 -23.53 31.38
CA ASN A 218 4.34 -22.82 32.66
C ASN A 218 4.32 -21.29 32.49
N TYR A 219 4.27 -20.79 31.26
CA TYR A 219 4.31 -19.35 31.01
C TYR A 219 3.06 -18.67 31.58
N LEU A 220 3.27 -17.69 32.46
CA LEU A 220 2.21 -16.88 33.05
C LEU A 220 2.16 -15.52 32.36
N LEU A 221 1.13 -15.30 31.56
CA LEU A 221 0.91 -14.06 30.84
C LEU A 221 0.32 -13.00 31.79
N PRO A 222 0.93 -11.81 31.92
CA PRO A 222 0.33 -10.70 32.66
C PRO A 222 -0.94 -10.21 31.93
N VAL A 223 -2.05 -10.13 32.64
CA VAL A 223 -3.35 -9.72 32.09
C VAL A 223 -3.92 -8.55 32.88
N ILE A 224 -4.33 -7.51 32.17
CA ILE A 224 -5.12 -6.40 32.72
C ILE A 224 -6.57 -6.62 32.27
N LYS A 225 -7.48 -6.83 33.22
CA LYS A 225 -8.91 -7.02 32.95
C LYS A 225 -9.66 -5.73 33.22
N LEU A 226 -10.42 -5.26 32.24
CA LEU A 226 -11.40 -4.20 32.39
C LEU A 226 -12.76 -4.82 32.69
N GLY A 227 -13.40 -4.40 33.77
CA GLY A 227 -14.69 -4.93 34.18
C GLY A 227 -15.82 -4.48 33.26
N LYS A 228 -16.92 -5.23 33.25
CA LYS A 228 -18.13 -4.92 32.44
C LYS A 228 -18.78 -3.55 32.69
N SER A 229 -18.48 -2.92 33.84
CA SER A 229 -18.95 -1.57 34.18
C SER A 229 -18.07 -0.45 33.60
N THR A 230 -17.03 -0.78 32.83
CA THR A 230 -16.18 0.22 32.18
C THR A 230 -16.95 0.90 31.05
N SER A 231 -16.97 2.24 31.03
CA SER A 231 -17.68 2.98 29.99
C SER A 231 -17.03 2.77 28.62
N LYS A 232 -17.82 2.97 27.56
CA LYS A 232 -17.34 2.84 26.17
C LYS A 232 -16.18 3.79 25.88
N GLU A 233 -16.29 5.03 26.34
CA GLU A 233 -15.29 6.08 26.15
C GLU A 233 -13.98 5.72 26.85
N ALA A 234 -14.06 5.17 28.07
CA ALA A 234 -12.90 4.71 28.81
C ALA A 234 -12.19 3.57 28.07
N VAL A 235 -12.94 2.62 27.49
CA VAL A 235 -12.36 1.53 26.68
C VAL A 235 -11.63 2.07 25.46
N CYS A 236 -12.24 3.00 24.70
CA CYS A 236 -11.60 3.61 23.53
C CYS A 236 -10.34 4.40 23.89
N LEU A 237 -10.36 5.17 24.99
CA LEU A 237 -9.19 5.92 25.47
C LEU A 237 -8.05 5.01 25.92
N VAL A 238 -8.38 3.91 26.61
CA VAL A 238 -7.39 2.92 27.02
C VAL A 238 -6.81 2.22 25.79
N PHE A 239 -7.64 1.87 24.81
CA PHE A 239 -7.20 1.29 23.54
C PHE A 239 -6.22 2.21 22.80
N GLU A 240 -6.50 3.51 22.73
CA GLU A 240 -5.61 4.50 22.10
C GLU A 240 -4.26 4.61 22.84
N LYS A 241 -4.26 4.65 24.18
CA LYS A 241 -3.06 4.87 24.99
C LYS A 241 -2.14 3.66 25.09
N VAL A 242 -2.71 2.46 25.18
CA VAL A 242 -1.94 1.22 25.41
C VAL A 242 -1.24 0.74 24.13
N ASN A 243 -1.76 1.07 22.96
CA ASN A 243 -1.21 0.67 21.66
C ASN A 243 0.00 1.51 21.17
N THR A 244 0.81 2.05 22.09
CA THR A 244 1.96 2.91 21.78
C THR A 244 3.29 2.17 21.67
N GLY A 245 3.42 0.97 22.26
CA GLY A 245 4.67 0.20 22.29
C GLY A 245 4.89 -0.80 21.14
N GLY A 246 3.85 -1.10 20.34
CA GLY A 246 3.89 -2.03 19.20
C GLY A 246 3.75 -1.33 17.85
N VAL A 247 3.23 -2.03 16.83
CA VAL A 247 2.85 -1.41 15.56
C VAL A 247 1.71 -0.40 15.83
N PRO A 248 1.92 0.92 15.67
CA PRO A 248 0.94 1.93 16.09
C PRO A 248 -0.41 1.78 15.40
N LEU A 249 -1.48 2.24 16.06
CA LEU A 249 -2.81 2.27 15.44
C LEU A 249 -2.91 3.34 14.36
N SER A 250 -3.53 2.98 13.24
CA SER A 250 -3.86 3.93 12.18
C SER A 250 -5.00 4.86 12.60
N VAL A 251 -5.13 6.01 11.94
CA VAL A 251 -6.25 6.95 12.18
C VAL A 251 -7.59 6.25 11.93
N PHE A 252 -7.67 5.41 10.90
CA PHE A 252 -8.85 4.64 10.57
C PHE A 252 -9.25 3.67 11.70
N GLU A 253 -8.29 2.99 12.34
CA GLU A 253 -8.56 2.09 13.46
C GLU A 253 -9.13 2.81 14.68
N LEU A 254 -8.60 4.00 14.99
CA LEU A 254 -9.09 4.81 16.09
C LEU A 254 -10.52 5.34 15.83
N VAL A 255 -10.80 5.83 14.62
CA VAL A 255 -12.16 6.25 14.25
C VAL A 255 -13.12 5.06 14.25
N THR A 256 -12.67 3.88 13.77
CA THR A 256 -13.48 2.65 13.81
C THR A 256 -13.83 2.26 15.25
N ALA A 257 -12.86 2.33 16.17
CA ALA A 257 -13.11 2.06 17.59
C ALA A 257 -14.10 3.08 18.20
N SER A 258 -13.97 4.36 17.84
CA SER A 258 -14.91 5.41 18.27
C SER A 258 -16.33 5.12 17.78
N PHE A 259 -16.52 4.88 16.47
CA PHE A 259 -17.85 4.62 15.90
C PHE A 259 -18.46 3.30 16.36
N ALA A 260 -17.63 2.31 16.70
CA ALA A 260 -18.09 1.05 17.28
C ALA A 260 -18.76 1.26 18.66
N ALA A 261 -18.35 2.28 19.43
CA ALA A 261 -19.04 2.65 20.66
C ALA A 261 -20.50 3.08 20.40
N ASP A 262 -20.73 3.76 19.27
CA ASP A 262 -22.05 4.19 18.81
C ASP A 262 -22.81 3.11 18.01
N GLY A 263 -22.28 1.87 17.97
CA GLY A 263 -22.92 0.73 17.30
C GLY A 263 -22.71 0.67 15.79
N PHE A 264 -21.81 1.49 15.23
CA PHE A 264 -21.51 1.51 13.80
C PHE A 264 -20.18 0.81 13.48
N ASN A 265 -20.20 -0.06 12.47
CA ASN A 265 -19.01 -0.75 12.00
C ASN A 265 -18.44 -0.07 10.74
N LEU A 266 -17.50 0.88 10.97
CA LEU A 266 -16.82 1.60 9.90
C LEU A 266 -15.97 0.68 9.01
N ARG A 267 -15.38 -0.38 9.60
CA ARG A 267 -14.58 -1.35 8.86
C ARG A 267 -15.40 -2.06 7.81
N ASP A 268 -16.59 -2.52 8.17
CA ASP A 268 -17.51 -3.15 7.24
C ASP A 268 -18.03 -2.18 6.20
N ASP A 269 -18.29 -0.94 6.60
CA ASP A 269 -18.68 0.10 5.64
C ASP A 269 -17.61 0.28 4.57
N TRP A 270 -16.33 0.30 4.96
CA TRP A 270 -15.24 0.45 4.02
C TRP A 270 -14.92 -0.83 3.23
N PHE A 271 -14.55 -1.93 3.90
CA PHE A 271 -14.06 -3.16 3.27
C PHE A 271 -15.18 -4.12 2.84
N GLY A 272 -16.36 -4.01 3.42
CA GLY A 272 -17.41 -5.01 3.32
C GLY A 272 -17.22 -6.15 4.32
N SER A 273 -18.24 -7.00 4.44
CA SER A 273 -18.20 -8.17 5.32
C SER A 273 -19.03 -9.30 4.75
N ASN A 274 -18.40 -10.44 4.48
CA ASN A 274 -19.10 -11.67 4.09
C ASN A 274 -19.93 -12.22 5.25
N LEU A 275 -19.44 -12.10 6.49
CA LEU A 275 -20.14 -12.55 7.70
C LEU A 275 -21.49 -11.84 7.87
N ARG A 276 -21.55 -10.56 7.52
CA ARG A 276 -22.74 -9.70 7.67
C ARG A 276 -23.39 -9.32 6.34
N GLN A 277 -22.96 -9.93 5.23
CA GLN A 277 -23.49 -9.69 3.88
C GLN A 277 -23.51 -8.19 3.50
N LYS A 278 -22.46 -7.45 3.88
CA LYS A 278 -22.33 -6.01 3.58
C LYS A 278 -21.35 -5.79 2.43
N PHE A 279 -21.78 -5.01 1.44
CA PHE A 279 -20.90 -4.55 0.36
C PHE A 279 -20.20 -3.26 0.79
N GLY A 280 -18.86 -3.26 0.82
CA GLY A 280 -18.09 -2.11 1.27
C GLY A 280 -17.84 -1.06 0.18
N ARG A 281 -17.66 0.20 0.59
CA ARG A 281 -17.34 1.34 -0.29
C ARG A 281 -16.08 1.10 -1.12
N ARG A 282 -15.05 0.46 -0.55
CA ARG A 282 -13.83 0.09 -1.28
C ARG A 282 -14.15 -0.78 -2.50
N ASN A 283 -15.13 -1.68 -2.40
CA ASN A 283 -15.53 -2.51 -3.53
C ASN A 283 -16.28 -1.72 -4.61
N VAL A 284 -16.96 -0.64 -4.24
CA VAL A 284 -17.55 0.31 -5.20
C VAL A 284 -16.44 1.06 -5.93
N LEU A 285 -15.50 1.65 -5.19
CA LEU A 285 -14.40 2.43 -5.76
C LEU A 285 -13.47 1.57 -6.62
N ASN A 286 -13.17 0.34 -6.21
CA ASN A 286 -12.29 -0.58 -6.94
C ASN A 286 -12.82 -1.01 -8.32
N LYS A 287 -14.10 -0.75 -8.64
CA LYS A 287 -14.62 -0.94 -9.99
C LYS A 287 -13.92 -0.01 -11.00
N GLU A 288 -13.44 1.14 -10.54
CA GLU A 288 -12.63 2.06 -11.31
C GLU A 288 -11.14 1.75 -11.07
N ALA A 289 -10.42 1.35 -12.12
CA ALA A 289 -9.01 0.92 -12.00
C ALA A 289 -8.09 2.01 -11.42
N ILE A 290 -8.38 3.28 -11.73
CA ILE A 290 -7.67 4.46 -11.20
C ILE A 290 -7.82 4.64 -9.69
N LEU A 291 -8.90 4.13 -9.07
CA LEU A 291 -9.19 4.31 -7.64
C LEU A 291 -8.74 3.14 -6.75
N GLN A 292 -8.20 2.06 -7.32
CA GLN A 292 -7.82 0.86 -6.55
C GLN A 292 -6.77 1.12 -5.46
N GLY A 293 -6.01 2.21 -5.58
CA GLY A 293 -5.01 2.63 -4.60
C GLY A 293 -5.56 3.42 -3.40
N VAL A 294 -6.82 3.88 -3.43
CA VAL A 294 -7.42 4.72 -2.38
C VAL A 294 -7.47 3.96 -1.04
N GLU A 295 -6.99 4.59 0.03
CA GLU A 295 -7.06 4.05 1.38
C GLU A 295 -8.21 4.68 2.18
N PRO A 296 -8.65 3.99 3.26
CA PRO A 296 -9.68 4.55 4.13
C PRO A 296 -9.32 5.90 4.76
N THR A 297 -8.02 6.17 4.95
CA THR A 297 -7.52 7.46 5.46
C THR A 297 -7.81 8.61 4.50
N ASP A 298 -7.63 8.42 3.20
CA ASP A 298 -7.97 9.42 2.17
C ASP A 298 -9.45 9.79 2.23
N PHE A 299 -10.29 8.76 2.36
CA PHE A 299 -11.74 8.90 2.42
C PHE A 299 -12.17 9.68 3.67
N LEU A 300 -11.61 9.33 4.84
CA LEU A 300 -11.87 10.06 6.08
C LEU A 300 -11.31 11.49 6.05
N GLN A 301 -10.19 11.73 5.38
CA GLN A 301 -9.66 13.08 5.17
C GLN A 301 -10.61 13.93 4.34
N ALA A 302 -11.16 13.40 3.25
CA ALA A 302 -12.17 14.11 2.45
C ALA A 302 -13.42 14.47 3.29
N ILE A 303 -13.91 13.54 4.11
CA ILE A 303 -15.02 13.80 5.05
C ILE A 303 -14.64 14.90 6.06
N SER A 304 -13.43 14.82 6.64
CA SER A 304 -12.95 15.80 7.61
C SER A 304 -12.85 17.20 7.01
N ILE A 305 -12.34 17.31 5.79
CA ILE A 305 -12.26 18.58 5.04
C ILE A 305 -13.65 19.16 4.81
N LEU A 306 -14.61 18.38 4.28
CA LEU A 306 -15.96 18.88 3.99
C LEU A 306 -16.70 19.28 5.26
N ASN A 307 -16.59 18.49 6.32
CA ASN A 307 -17.21 18.80 7.61
C ASN A 307 -16.65 20.09 8.22
N THR A 308 -15.32 20.24 8.22
CA THR A 308 -14.66 21.45 8.75
C THR A 308 -14.90 22.67 7.87
N LEU A 309 -15.02 22.50 6.54
CA LEU A 309 -15.43 23.56 5.62
C LEU A 309 -16.87 24.03 5.87
N LYS A 310 -17.82 23.12 6.10
CA LYS A 310 -19.20 23.47 6.47
C LYS A 310 -19.24 24.27 7.77
N LYS A 311 -18.51 23.83 8.80
CA LYS A 311 -18.39 24.54 10.09
C LYS A 311 -17.78 25.93 9.90
N ARG A 312 -16.72 26.04 9.10
CA ARG A 312 -16.07 27.30 8.75
C ARG A 312 -17.01 28.28 8.04
N ARG A 313 -17.75 27.82 7.02
CA ARG A 313 -18.73 28.64 6.30
C ARG A 313 -19.84 29.15 7.24
N ALA A 314 -20.30 28.31 8.18
CA ALA A 314 -21.25 28.71 9.22
C ALA A 314 -20.66 29.76 10.18
N ASP A 315 -19.43 29.56 10.66
CA ASP A 315 -18.73 30.52 11.53
C ASP A 315 -18.58 31.91 10.87
N LEU A 316 -18.23 31.94 9.59
CA LEU A 316 -18.13 33.18 8.82
C LEU A 316 -19.49 33.86 8.63
N ALA A 317 -20.55 33.08 8.36
CA ALA A 317 -21.91 33.60 8.27
C ALA A 317 -22.42 34.18 9.60
N GLU A 318 -21.94 33.66 10.74
CA GLU A 318 -22.19 34.18 12.09
C GLU A 318 -21.30 35.40 12.43
N GLY A 319 -20.40 35.83 11.54
CA GLY A 319 -19.51 36.98 11.74
C GLY A 319 -18.29 36.69 12.62
N LYS A 320 -17.94 35.43 12.88
CA LYS A 320 -16.71 35.07 13.60
C LYS A 320 -15.48 35.43 12.75
N THR A 321 -14.39 35.82 13.42
CA THR A 321 -13.15 36.24 12.75
C THR A 321 -11.89 35.70 13.44
N GLY A 322 -10.79 35.65 12.70
CA GLY A 322 -9.50 35.20 13.22
C GLY A 322 -9.53 33.78 13.77
N LYS A 323 -8.96 33.57 14.97
CA LYS A 323 -8.85 32.25 15.61
C LYS A 323 -10.19 31.65 16.07
N SER A 324 -11.28 32.43 16.04
CA SER A 324 -12.61 31.93 16.40
C SER A 324 -13.31 31.18 15.26
N VAL A 325 -12.78 31.26 14.04
CA VAL A 325 -13.30 30.56 12.87
C VAL A 325 -12.67 29.17 12.78
N THR A 326 -13.49 28.14 12.58
CA THR A 326 -13.04 26.78 12.33
C THR A 326 -12.09 26.74 11.13
N ALA A 327 -10.94 26.08 11.29
CA ALA A 327 -10.01 25.84 10.19
C ALA A 327 -10.45 24.61 9.39
N VAL A 328 -10.38 24.69 8.05
CA VAL A 328 -10.49 23.52 7.19
C VAL A 328 -9.27 22.63 7.43
N SER A 329 -9.47 21.33 7.64
CA SER A 329 -8.36 20.46 8.07
C SER A 329 -8.56 19.01 7.65
N ALA A 330 -7.44 18.40 7.23
CA ALA A 330 -7.29 16.97 6.98
C ALA A 330 -6.32 16.30 7.97
N LYS A 331 -5.88 17.04 8.99
CA LYS A 331 -4.91 16.57 9.98
C LYS A 331 -5.51 15.45 10.82
N ARG A 332 -4.65 14.54 11.29
CA ARG A 332 -5.02 13.43 12.20
C ARG A 332 -6.00 13.85 13.30
N VAL A 333 -5.72 14.95 14.01
CA VAL A 333 -6.57 15.43 15.12
C VAL A 333 -7.99 15.75 14.65
N SER A 334 -8.15 16.36 13.48
CA SER A 334 -9.46 16.70 12.91
C SER A 334 -10.22 15.48 12.40
N VAL A 335 -9.50 14.48 11.87
CA VAL A 335 -10.11 13.21 11.45
C VAL A 335 -10.58 12.41 12.67
N LEU A 336 -9.80 12.37 13.75
CA LEU A 336 -10.17 11.69 15.00
C LEU A 336 -11.35 12.37 15.72
N ALA A 337 -11.57 13.66 15.47
CA ALA A 337 -12.68 14.43 16.04
C ALA A 337 -14.01 14.27 15.28
N LEU A 338 -14.04 13.48 14.19
CA LEU A 338 -15.28 13.19 13.46
C LEU A 338 -16.26 12.43 14.35
N SER A 339 -17.52 12.87 14.38
CA SER A 339 -18.62 12.11 14.95
C SER A 339 -19.19 11.10 13.93
N LEU A 340 -19.97 10.14 14.40
CA LEU A 340 -20.70 9.23 13.52
C LEU A 340 -21.73 9.98 12.64
N GLU A 341 -22.34 11.05 13.18
CA GLU A 341 -23.26 11.91 12.43
C GLU A 341 -22.52 12.66 11.31
N ASP A 342 -21.32 13.19 11.58
CA ASP A 342 -20.47 13.82 10.57
C ASP A 342 -20.13 12.83 9.44
N TYR A 343 -19.82 11.58 9.79
CA TYR A 343 -19.55 10.53 8.81
C TYR A 343 -20.78 10.24 7.94
N HIS A 344 -21.95 10.01 8.54
CA HIS A 344 -23.19 9.76 7.80
C HIS A 344 -23.60 10.93 6.91
N CYS A 345 -23.33 12.17 7.34
CA CYS A 345 -23.62 13.36 6.56
C CYS A 345 -22.85 13.40 5.24
N TRP A 346 -21.61 12.90 5.20
CA TRP A 346 -20.69 13.12 4.08
C TRP A 346 -20.27 11.87 3.31
N ALA A 347 -20.34 10.68 3.91
CA ALA A 347 -19.75 9.48 3.33
C ALA A 347 -20.27 9.16 1.92
N ASP A 348 -21.58 9.28 1.68
CA ASP A 348 -22.16 8.99 0.37
C ASP A 348 -21.76 10.01 -0.70
N ASP A 349 -21.65 11.29 -0.32
CA ASP A 349 -21.24 12.34 -1.26
C ASP A 349 -19.74 12.29 -1.54
N VAL A 350 -18.92 11.92 -0.55
CA VAL A 350 -17.49 11.66 -0.75
C VAL A 350 -17.28 10.45 -1.65
N GLU A 351 -18.02 9.36 -1.48
CA GLU A 351 -17.97 8.20 -2.38
C GLU A 351 -18.29 8.60 -3.82
N LYS A 352 -19.37 9.35 -4.04
CA LYS A 352 -19.70 9.92 -5.37
C LYS A 352 -18.58 10.83 -5.86
N GLY A 353 -18.02 11.66 -4.99
CA GLY A 353 -16.91 12.57 -5.31
C GLY A 353 -15.68 11.84 -5.83
N PHE A 354 -15.29 10.71 -5.22
CA PHE A 354 -14.21 9.85 -5.74
C PHE A 354 -14.55 9.24 -7.10
N LEU A 355 -15.79 8.78 -7.31
CA LEU A 355 -16.22 8.28 -8.62
C LEU A 355 -16.23 9.37 -9.70
N LEU A 356 -16.57 10.61 -9.34
CA LEU A 356 -16.45 11.76 -10.23
C LEU A 356 -14.98 12.10 -10.50
N ALA A 357 -14.10 11.98 -9.50
CA ALA A 357 -12.67 12.15 -9.67
C ALA A 357 -12.08 11.14 -10.66
N ALA A 358 -12.53 9.87 -10.61
CA ALA A 358 -12.17 8.88 -11.62
C ALA A 358 -12.59 9.31 -13.04
N LYS A 359 -13.83 9.80 -13.19
CA LYS A 359 -14.31 10.32 -14.49
C LYS A 359 -13.46 11.50 -14.97
N PHE A 360 -13.18 12.47 -14.11
CA PHE A 360 -12.31 13.59 -14.44
C PHE A 360 -10.92 13.11 -14.89
N LEU A 361 -10.33 12.15 -14.18
CA LEU A 361 -9.03 11.58 -14.51
C LEU A 361 -9.03 10.82 -15.84
N HIS A 362 -10.11 10.11 -16.16
CA HIS A 362 -10.27 9.48 -17.48
C HIS A 362 -10.34 10.52 -18.60
N HIS A 363 -11.00 11.66 -18.38
CA HIS A 363 -10.97 12.79 -19.33
C HIS A 363 -9.55 13.36 -19.50
N GLU A 364 -8.77 13.39 -18.42
CA GLU A 364 -7.34 13.74 -18.44
C GLU A 364 -6.43 12.58 -18.87
N CYS A 365 -7.00 11.45 -19.29
CA CYS A 365 -6.35 10.26 -19.84
C CYS A 365 -5.51 9.44 -18.85
N PHE A 366 -5.75 9.56 -17.54
CA PHE A 366 -5.23 8.66 -16.52
C PHE A 366 -6.19 7.47 -16.35
N MET A 367 -5.75 6.25 -16.64
CA MET A 367 -6.64 5.08 -16.71
C MET A 367 -6.46 4.14 -15.51
N HIS A 368 -5.24 4.01 -15.00
CA HIS A 368 -4.90 3.04 -13.97
C HIS A 368 -4.24 3.69 -12.76
N SER A 369 -4.35 3.04 -11.60
CA SER A 369 -3.77 3.54 -10.35
C SER A 369 -2.26 3.81 -10.42
N TRP A 370 -1.53 3.08 -11.26
CA TRP A 370 -0.09 3.31 -11.47
C TRP A 370 0.22 4.54 -12.33
N ASP A 371 -0.72 5.03 -13.13
CA ASP A 371 -0.58 6.27 -13.91
C ASP A 371 -0.67 7.49 -12.99
N LEU A 372 -1.35 7.35 -11.86
CA LEU A 372 -1.58 8.45 -10.94
C LEU A 372 -0.26 8.95 -10.34
N PRO A 373 0.07 10.24 -10.49
CA PRO A 373 1.28 10.83 -9.92
C PRO A 373 1.21 10.91 -8.39
N TYR A 374 0.06 11.39 -7.87
CA TYR A 374 -0.16 11.59 -6.45
C TYR A 374 -1.54 11.12 -6.04
N ARG A 375 -1.59 10.05 -5.24
CA ARG A 375 -2.82 9.60 -4.61
C ARG A 375 -3.42 10.65 -3.68
N THR A 376 -2.56 11.40 -2.97
CA THR A 376 -2.96 12.44 -2.02
C THR A 376 -3.71 13.60 -2.68
N GLN A 377 -3.51 13.86 -3.98
CA GLN A 377 -4.25 14.88 -4.72
C GLN A 377 -5.69 14.43 -5.07
N LEU A 378 -6.00 13.13 -4.99
CA LEU A 378 -7.38 12.65 -5.14
C LEU A 378 -8.28 13.14 -4.03
N VAL A 379 -7.75 13.32 -2.81
CA VAL A 379 -8.54 13.76 -1.65
C VAL A 379 -9.20 15.12 -1.90
N PRO A 380 -8.45 16.19 -2.21
CA PRO A 380 -9.07 17.48 -2.49
C PRO A 380 -9.92 17.45 -3.77
N LEU A 381 -9.50 16.72 -4.81
CA LEU A 381 -10.29 16.59 -6.04
C LEU A 381 -11.67 15.96 -5.77
N ALA A 382 -11.71 14.84 -5.04
CA ALA A 382 -12.95 14.14 -4.68
C ALA A 382 -13.84 15.01 -3.77
N ALA A 383 -13.25 15.72 -2.80
CA ALA A 383 -13.99 16.63 -1.95
C ALA A 383 -14.63 17.77 -2.76
N VAL A 384 -13.88 18.43 -3.65
CA VAL A 384 -14.42 19.49 -4.52
C VAL A 384 -15.51 18.95 -5.45
N LEU A 385 -15.27 17.81 -6.09
CA LEU A 385 -16.26 17.19 -7.00
C LEU A 385 -17.52 16.71 -6.27
N SER A 386 -17.44 16.36 -4.98
CA SER A 386 -18.63 16.06 -4.17
C SER A 386 -19.56 17.28 -4.04
N GLN A 387 -18.99 18.50 -4.02
CA GLN A 387 -19.74 19.75 -3.92
C GLN A 387 -20.26 20.20 -5.30
N LEU A 388 -19.45 20.05 -6.34
CA LEU A 388 -19.82 20.47 -7.70
C LEU A 388 -20.80 19.52 -8.39
N GLN A 389 -20.76 18.23 -8.04
CA GLN A 389 -21.61 17.18 -8.64
C GLN A 389 -21.63 17.24 -10.17
N GLY A 390 -22.78 17.36 -10.84
CA GLY A 390 -22.83 17.40 -12.31
C GLY A 390 -22.14 18.61 -12.96
N ASN A 391 -21.91 19.69 -12.21
CA ASN A 391 -21.47 20.97 -12.76
C ASN A 391 -19.98 21.01 -13.10
N TRP A 392 -19.18 20.02 -12.65
CA TRP A 392 -17.73 20.02 -12.93
C TRP A 392 -17.39 19.93 -14.43
N LEU A 393 -18.33 19.44 -15.25
CA LEU A 393 -18.20 19.34 -16.71
C LEU A 393 -18.45 20.67 -17.43
N GLU A 394 -18.95 21.69 -16.74
CA GLU A 394 -19.09 23.01 -17.34
C GLU A 394 -17.71 23.52 -17.78
N PRO A 395 -17.54 24.00 -19.03
CA PRO A 395 -16.21 24.22 -19.61
C PRO A 395 -15.27 25.08 -18.75
N LYS A 396 -15.78 26.18 -18.19
CA LYS A 396 -14.98 27.06 -17.32
C LYS A 396 -14.59 26.40 -16.00
N ILE A 397 -15.45 25.56 -15.44
CA ILE A 397 -15.18 24.83 -14.19
C ILE A 397 -14.16 23.74 -14.47
N TYR A 398 -14.35 22.98 -15.56
CA TYR A 398 -13.42 21.97 -16.03
C TYR A 398 -12.02 22.54 -16.26
N ASP A 399 -11.90 23.66 -16.98
CA ASP A 399 -10.61 24.31 -17.26
C ASP A 399 -9.88 24.71 -15.96
N LYS A 400 -10.62 25.23 -14.97
CA LYS A 400 -10.06 25.55 -13.64
C LYS A 400 -9.57 24.30 -12.91
N LEU A 401 -10.37 23.23 -12.90
CA LEU A 401 -10.01 21.94 -12.29
C LEU A 401 -8.78 21.32 -12.96
N ALA A 402 -8.75 21.28 -14.30
CA ALA A 402 -7.63 20.78 -15.08
C ALA A 402 -6.35 21.56 -14.80
N ARG A 403 -6.42 22.90 -14.81
CA ARG A 403 -5.26 23.75 -14.51
C ARG A 403 -4.73 23.54 -13.10
N TRP A 404 -5.61 23.49 -12.09
CA TRP A 404 -5.22 23.19 -10.72
C TRP A 404 -4.57 21.80 -10.61
N PHE A 405 -5.17 20.79 -11.24
CA PHE A 405 -4.66 19.42 -11.20
C PHE A 405 -3.26 19.32 -11.80
N TRP A 406 -3.06 19.82 -13.02
CA TRP A 406 -1.78 19.79 -13.72
C TRP A 406 -0.70 20.62 -13.03
N CYS A 407 -1.04 21.79 -12.46
CA CYS A 407 -0.11 22.56 -11.64
C CYS A 407 0.36 21.77 -10.40
N GLY A 408 -0.56 21.11 -9.71
CA GLY A 408 -0.25 20.27 -8.57
C GLY A 408 0.69 19.11 -8.90
N VAL A 409 0.43 18.44 -10.03
CA VAL A 409 1.22 17.30 -10.51
C VAL A 409 2.61 17.72 -11.01
N LEU A 410 2.66 18.67 -11.94
CA LEU A 410 3.91 19.07 -12.61
C LEU A 410 4.78 19.98 -11.73
N GLY A 411 4.17 20.71 -10.79
CA GLY A 411 4.88 21.40 -9.71
C GLY A 411 5.37 20.48 -8.59
N GLU A 412 5.11 19.17 -8.69
CA GLU A 412 5.47 18.13 -7.71
C GLU A 412 5.01 18.45 -6.27
N LEU A 413 3.87 19.13 -6.12
CA LEU A 413 3.42 19.76 -4.86
C LEU A 413 2.80 18.78 -3.84
N TYR A 414 2.55 17.53 -4.25
CA TYR A 414 1.87 16.52 -3.44
C TYR A 414 2.76 15.36 -2.96
N GLY A 415 4.09 15.48 -3.09
CA GLY A 415 5.04 14.44 -2.69
C GLY A 415 5.41 14.40 -1.19
N GLY A 416 4.96 15.37 -0.38
CA GLY A 416 5.41 15.56 1.02
C GLY A 416 4.29 15.67 2.07
N ALA A 417 4.52 16.44 3.14
CA ALA A 417 3.54 16.72 4.20
C ALA A 417 2.37 17.59 3.69
N VAL A 418 1.39 16.93 3.06
CA VAL A 418 0.35 17.57 2.25
C VAL A 418 -0.96 17.87 2.99
N GLU A 419 -1.11 17.47 4.25
CA GLU A 419 -2.39 17.61 4.98
C GLU A 419 -2.91 19.07 4.99
N THR A 420 -2.02 20.04 5.15
CA THR A 420 -2.38 21.46 5.09
C THR A 420 -2.73 21.88 3.66
N ARG A 421 -1.99 21.39 2.66
CA ARG A 421 -2.23 21.73 1.24
C ARG A 421 -3.58 21.20 0.77
N ILE A 422 -3.88 19.91 1.00
CA ILE A 422 -5.16 19.32 0.58
C ILE A 422 -6.36 20.01 1.25
N ALA A 423 -6.22 20.48 2.49
CA ALA A 423 -7.30 21.21 3.17
C ALA A 423 -7.50 22.61 2.56
N ASN A 424 -6.42 23.35 2.34
CA ASN A 424 -6.47 24.68 1.72
C ASN A 424 -6.98 24.60 0.28
N ASP A 425 -6.55 23.61 -0.50
CA ASP A 425 -6.94 23.45 -1.90
C ASP A 425 -8.44 23.29 -2.07
N VAL A 426 -9.14 22.58 -1.18
CA VAL A 426 -10.59 22.43 -1.29
C VAL A 426 -11.29 23.77 -1.12
N GLU A 427 -10.90 24.55 -0.11
CA GLU A 427 -11.49 25.88 0.13
C GLU A 427 -11.16 26.85 -1.01
N GLU A 428 -9.89 26.96 -1.38
CA GLU A 428 -9.42 27.89 -2.41
C GLU A 428 -9.99 27.56 -3.79
N LEU A 429 -10.03 26.28 -4.16
CA LEU A 429 -10.55 25.85 -5.45
C LEU A 429 -12.06 26.06 -5.57
N LEU A 430 -12.84 25.77 -4.51
CA LEU A 430 -14.28 26.05 -4.50
C LEU A 430 -14.55 27.56 -4.62
N ASN A 431 -13.91 28.38 -3.79
CA ASN A 431 -14.09 29.83 -3.83
C ASN A 431 -13.68 30.40 -5.19
N TRP A 432 -12.58 29.92 -5.78
CA TRP A 432 -12.16 30.36 -7.11
C TRP A 432 -13.15 29.95 -8.20
N ILE A 433 -13.71 28.73 -8.14
CA ILE A 433 -14.72 28.24 -9.09
C ILE A 433 -16.00 29.08 -8.98
N GLU A 434 -16.47 29.35 -7.76
CA GLU A 434 -17.67 30.14 -7.43
C GLU A 434 -17.51 31.64 -7.75
N GLY A 435 -16.27 32.10 -7.99
CA GLY A 435 -15.96 33.51 -8.30
C GLY A 435 -15.83 34.40 -7.06
N GLU A 436 -15.70 33.78 -5.89
CA GLU A 436 -15.60 34.43 -4.57
C GLU A 436 -14.15 34.47 -4.04
N GLY A 437 -13.19 33.90 -4.77
CA GLY A 437 -11.78 33.81 -4.38
C GLY A 437 -10.79 34.05 -5.51
N GLU A 438 -9.53 34.26 -5.14
CA GLU A 438 -8.40 34.38 -6.06
C GLU A 438 -7.90 33.01 -6.56
N GLU A 439 -6.92 33.03 -7.45
CA GLU A 439 -6.28 31.82 -7.97
C GLU A 439 -5.68 30.96 -6.83
N PRO A 440 -5.98 29.64 -6.75
CA PRO A 440 -5.50 28.78 -5.69
C PRO A 440 -3.97 28.70 -5.58
N ARG A 441 -3.47 28.44 -4.38
CA ARG A 441 -2.03 28.37 -4.13
C ARG A 441 -1.27 27.35 -4.91
N THR A 442 -1.90 26.21 -5.15
CA THR A 442 -1.31 25.15 -5.94
C THR A 442 -1.05 25.61 -7.37
N ILE A 443 -1.79 26.60 -7.91
CA ILE A 443 -1.49 27.19 -9.21
C ILE A 443 -0.37 28.23 -9.11
N TYR A 444 -0.44 29.19 -8.17
CA TYR A 444 0.59 30.24 -8.10
C TYR A 444 1.97 29.70 -7.68
N GLU A 445 2.05 28.72 -6.77
CA GLU A 445 3.29 28.11 -6.28
C GLU A 445 3.91 27.12 -7.26
N ALA A 446 3.11 26.51 -8.14
CA ALA A 446 3.61 25.52 -9.08
C ALA A 446 4.60 26.15 -10.06
N SER A 447 5.78 25.54 -10.18
CA SER A 447 6.76 25.88 -11.19
C SER A 447 7.38 24.59 -11.71
N PHE A 448 7.71 24.56 -13.00
CA PHE A 448 8.43 23.45 -13.62
C PHE A 448 9.79 23.95 -14.10
N GLN A 449 10.84 23.40 -13.51
CA GLN A 449 12.22 23.75 -13.86
C GLN A 449 12.63 23.01 -15.14
N PRO A 450 13.11 23.69 -16.22
CA PRO A 450 13.44 23.01 -17.49
C PRO A 450 14.47 21.88 -17.34
N GLY A 451 15.45 22.05 -16.44
CA GLY A 451 16.46 21.04 -16.13
C GLY A 451 15.87 19.75 -15.56
N ARG A 452 14.64 19.79 -15.02
CA ARG A 452 13.95 18.62 -14.49
C ARG A 452 13.78 17.53 -15.56
N LEU A 453 13.49 17.90 -16.82
CA LEU A 453 13.35 16.94 -17.94
C LEU A 453 14.58 16.03 -18.11
N LEU A 454 15.79 16.56 -17.87
CA LEU A 454 17.05 15.81 -17.98
C LEU A 454 17.18 14.72 -16.90
N THR A 455 16.52 14.93 -15.76
CA THR A 455 16.60 14.05 -14.58
C THR A 455 15.44 13.06 -14.49
N LEU A 456 14.36 13.25 -15.28
CA LEU A 456 13.21 12.36 -15.32
C LEU A 456 13.54 11.04 -16.03
N ARG A 457 14.16 10.11 -15.31
CA ARG A 457 14.62 8.81 -15.85
C ARG A 457 13.75 7.63 -15.44
N SER A 458 13.07 7.74 -14.29
CA SER A 458 12.27 6.68 -13.69
C SER A 458 10.79 6.88 -13.95
N ARG A 459 10.11 5.81 -14.40
CA ARG A 459 8.65 5.75 -14.59
C ARG A 459 7.83 5.90 -13.31
N LEU A 460 8.48 5.83 -12.15
CA LEU A 460 7.82 6.03 -10.86
C LEU A 460 7.73 7.51 -10.46
N SER A 461 8.50 8.40 -11.10
CA SER A 461 8.43 9.84 -10.82
C SER A 461 7.06 10.41 -11.22
N ALA A 462 6.49 11.25 -10.36
CA ALA A 462 5.22 11.91 -10.59
C ALA A 462 5.21 12.72 -11.89
N ALA A 463 6.20 13.61 -12.08
CA ALA A 463 6.34 14.39 -13.30
C ALA A 463 6.60 13.52 -14.54
N TYR A 464 7.29 12.37 -14.40
CA TYR A 464 7.44 11.42 -15.51
C TYR A 464 6.09 10.85 -15.95
N LYS A 465 5.30 10.36 -15.00
CA LYS A 465 3.96 9.81 -15.28
C LYS A 465 3.07 10.87 -15.93
N ALA A 466 3.07 12.07 -15.36
CA ALA A 466 2.33 13.23 -15.85
C ALA A 466 2.64 13.54 -17.31
N LEU A 467 3.93 13.69 -17.63
CA LEU A 467 4.35 14.03 -18.99
C LEU A 467 4.06 12.89 -19.97
N SER A 468 4.24 11.64 -19.55
CA SER A 468 3.87 10.48 -20.36
C SER A 468 2.38 10.52 -20.71
N VAL A 469 1.50 10.73 -19.73
CA VAL A 469 0.05 10.86 -19.95
C VAL A 469 -0.30 12.08 -20.80
N LEU A 470 0.38 13.23 -20.63
CA LEU A 470 0.14 14.42 -21.48
C LEU A 470 0.45 14.16 -22.95
N ILE A 471 1.54 13.44 -23.24
CA ILE A 471 1.86 13.04 -24.61
C ILE A 471 0.73 12.18 -25.17
N LEU A 472 0.26 11.19 -24.40
CA LEU A 472 -0.87 10.34 -24.81
C LEU A 472 -2.16 11.13 -25.03
N ARG A 473 -2.50 12.04 -24.11
CA ARG A 473 -3.67 12.93 -24.18
C ARG A 473 -3.70 13.80 -25.43
N ASN A 474 -2.52 14.16 -25.95
CA ASN A 474 -2.40 14.92 -27.20
C ASN A 474 -2.44 14.05 -28.46
N GLY A 475 -2.91 12.80 -28.34
CA GLY A 475 -3.24 11.96 -29.49
C GLY A 475 -2.08 11.14 -30.02
N ALA A 476 -1.06 10.86 -29.19
CA ALA A 476 0.07 10.02 -29.54
C ALA A 476 -0.37 8.68 -30.17
N GLN A 477 0.17 8.36 -31.34
CA GLN A 477 -0.19 7.18 -32.14
C GLN A 477 0.92 6.13 -32.17
N ASP A 478 0.54 4.86 -32.10
CA ASP A 478 1.50 3.78 -32.24
C ASP A 478 2.12 3.70 -33.63
N PHE A 479 3.43 3.47 -33.67
CA PHE A 479 4.22 3.47 -34.91
C PHE A 479 3.85 2.30 -35.84
N PHE A 480 3.25 1.23 -35.32
CA PHE A 480 2.87 0.04 -36.09
C PHE A 480 1.36 0.00 -36.38
N TRP A 481 0.52 0.16 -35.34
CA TRP A 481 -0.92 -0.10 -35.40
C TRP A 481 -1.74 1.07 -35.97
N LYS A 482 -1.13 2.22 -36.26
CA LYS A 482 -1.80 3.42 -36.80
C LYS A 482 -3.02 3.87 -35.97
N SER A 483 -3.00 3.60 -34.67
CA SER A 483 -4.07 3.91 -33.72
C SER A 483 -3.48 4.67 -32.54
N THR A 484 -4.30 5.47 -31.86
CA THR A 484 -3.85 6.16 -30.66
C THR A 484 -3.45 5.13 -29.60
N ILE A 485 -2.35 5.41 -28.90
CA ILE A 485 -1.84 4.54 -27.83
C ILE A 485 -2.94 4.25 -26.79
N GLN A 486 -3.78 5.25 -26.49
CA GLN A 486 -4.93 5.09 -25.58
C GLN A 486 -5.95 4.04 -26.05
N LYS A 487 -6.26 3.99 -27.35
CA LYS A 487 -7.19 2.99 -27.90
C LYS A 487 -6.59 1.58 -27.83
N LEU A 488 -5.28 1.48 -27.99
CA LEU A 488 -4.57 0.20 -27.91
C LEU A 488 -4.50 -0.30 -26.46
N ASP A 489 -4.24 0.59 -25.51
CA ASP A 489 -4.22 0.28 -24.07
C ASP A 489 -5.59 -0.24 -23.61
N TYR A 490 -6.68 0.42 -24.03
CA TYR A 490 -8.05 -0.06 -23.79
C TYR A 490 -8.34 -1.41 -24.46
N GLY A 491 -7.68 -1.71 -25.58
CA GLY A 491 -7.75 -3.00 -26.27
C GLY A 491 -6.84 -4.08 -25.68
N GLU A 492 -6.28 -3.88 -24.49
CA GLU A 492 -5.33 -4.77 -23.81
C GLU A 492 -4.04 -5.06 -24.61
N ILE A 493 -3.66 -4.16 -25.51
CA ILE A 493 -2.39 -4.26 -26.22
C ILE A 493 -1.29 -3.70 -25.32
N ALA A 494 -0.39 -4.59 -24.89
CA ALA A 494 0.73 -4.23 -24.02
C ALA A 494 1.59 -3.10 -24.62
N LEU A 495 1.78 -2.05 -23.81
CA LEU A 495 2.63 -0.90 -24.12
C LEU A 495 3.99 -1.03 -23.43
N ASP A 496 5.03 -0.62 -24.13
CA ASP A 496 6.39 -0.49 -23.64
C ASP A 496 6.84 0.97 -23.66
N ILE A 497 7.74 1.29 -22.73
CA ILE A 497 8.50 2.55 -22.77
C ILE A 497 9.73 2.30 -23.63
N HIS A 498 9.81 2.98 -24.75
CA HIS A 498 10.88 2.84 -25.73
C HIS A 498 11.80 4.05 -25.73
N HIS A 499 13.10 3.80 -25.95
CA HIS A 499 14.09 4.85 -26.18
C HIS A 499 14.08 5.25 -27.66
N ILE A 500 13.63 6.47 -27.98
CA ILE A 500 13.41 6.92 -29.38
C ILE A 500 14.68 6.78 -30.22
N PHE A 501 15.81 7.21 -29.68
CA PHE A 501 17.13 6.72 -30.09
C PHE A 501 17.48 5.53 -29.20
N PRO A 502 17.55 4.30 -29.73
CA PRO A 502 17.69 3.11 -28.91
C PRO A 502 18.96 3.09 -28.09
N LYS A 503 18.88 2.50 -26.89
CA LYS A 503 19.99 2.42 -25.93
C LYS A 503 21.31 1.94 -26.57
N ILE A 504 21.28 0.86 -27.34
CA ILE A 504 22.46 0.28 -27.99
C ILE A 504 23.08 1.27 -28.98
N TRP A 505 22.25 1.98 -29.75
CA TRP A 505 22.72 3.01 -30.66
C TRP A 505 23.37 4.17 -29.90
N CYS A 506 22.77 4.62 -28.79
CA CYS A 506 23.35 5.68 -27.96
C CYS A 506 24.70 5.28 -27.35
N GLU A 507 24.83 4.04 -26.86
CA GLU A 507 26.08 3.51 -26.31
C GLU A 507 27.19 3.45 -27.36
N ASN A 508 26.86 3.06 -28.60
CA ASN A 508 27.81 3.04 -29.71
C ASN A 508 28.25 4.43 -30.17
N ASN A 509 27.43 5.46 -29.92
CA ASN A 509 27.73 6.86 -30.23
C ASN A 509 28.25 7.63 -29.00
N SER A 510 28.67 6.93 -27.94
CA SER A 510 29.24 7.52 -26.71
C SER A 510 28.31 8.51 -25.98
N ILE A 511 26.99 8.39 -26.14
CA ILE A 511 26.03 9.23 -25.44
C ILE A 511 25.84 8.71 -24.01
N SER A 512 25.98 9.60 -23.02
CA SER A 512 25.90 9.23 -21.60
C SER A 512 24.52 8.63 -21.22
N PRO A 513 24.49 7.58 -20.37
CA PRO A 513 23.26 7.07 -19.77
C PRO A 513 22.45 8.13 -19.02
N ALA A 514 23.09 9.19 -18.54
CA ALA A 514 22.41 10.31 -17.90
C ALA A 514 21.46 11.05 -18.85
N VAL A 515 21.82 11.11 -20.14
CA VAL A 515 21.11 11.86 -21.20
C VAL A 515 20.08 10.96 -21.88
N TYR A 516 20.51 9.82 -22.43
CA TYR A 516 19.61 8.97 -23.21
C TYR A 516 18.52 8.30 -22.37
N ASN A 517 18.69 8.14 -21.04
CA ASN A 517 17.63 7.61 -20.18
C ASN A 517 16.61 8.66 -19.72
N SER A 518 16.80 9.94 -20.05
CA SER A 518 15.82 10.99 -19.73
C SER A 518 14.50 10.76 -20.47
N ILE A 519 13.41 11.37 -19.97
CA ILE A 519 12.09 11.29 -20.60
C ILE A 519 12.08 11.90 -22.01
N ILE A 520 13.01 12.83 -22.30
CA ILE A 520 13.17 13.44 -23.61
C ILE A 520 13.43 12.36 -24.66
N ASN A 521 14.28 11.38 -24.40
CA ASN A 521 14.53 10.29 -25.35
C ASN A 521 13.59 9.09 -25.14
N LYS A 522 12.43 9.25 -24.48
CA LYS A 522 11.49 8.15 -24.22
C LYS A 522 10.09 8.45 -24.74
N THR A 523 9.41 7.39 -25.16
CA THR A 523 8.00 7.44 -25.55
C THR A 523 7.33 6.09 -25.35
N SER A 524 6.01 6.08 -25.19
CA SER A 524 5.22 4.84 -25.11
C SER A 524 4.81 4.38 -26.50
N ILE A 525 5.07 3.11 -26.81
CA ILE A 525 4.64 2.43 -28.05
C ILE A 525 4.25 0.99 -27.73
N SER A 526 3.54 0.31 -28.62
CA SER A 526 3.19 -1.10 -28.45
C SER A 526 4.43 -1.99 -28.44
N TYR A 527 4.32 -3.13 -27.76
CA TYR A 527 5.36 -4.18 -27.77
C TYR A 527 5.75 -4.61 -29.21
N LYS A 528 4.80 -4.60 -30.15
CA LYS A 528 5.07 -4.94 -31.57
C LYS A 528 5.97 -3.90 -32.25
N ALA A 529 5.68 -2.62 -32.07
CA ALA A 529 6.54 -1.54 -32.56
C ALA A 529 7.93 -1.60 -31.90
N ASN A 530 7.98 -1.77 -30.57
CA ASN A 530 9.22 -1.85 -29.80
C ASN A 530 10.16 -2.97 -30.30
N ARG A 531 9.62 -4.18 -30.56
CA ARG A 531 10.40 -5.29 -31.14
C ARG A 531 10.93 -5.00 -32.53
N MET A 532 10.16 -4.29 -33.35
CA MET A 532 10.59 -3.95 -34.71
C MET A 532 11.73 -2.96 -34.71
N ILE A 533 11.71 -1.99 -33.80
CA ILE A 533 12.80 -1.02 -33.66
C ILE A 533 14.11 -1.71 -33.25
N GLY A 534 14.08 -2.46 -32.14
CA GLY A 534 15.28 -3.12 -31.63
C GLY A 534 16.36 -2.12 -31.24
N GLY A 535 17.62 -2.38 -31.64
CA GLY A 535 18.78 -1.52 -31.35
C GLY A 535 19.24 -0.65 -32.53
N ARG A 536 18.42 -0.48 -33.57
CA ARG A 536 18.77 0.21 -34.82
C ARG A 536 18.74 1.73 -34.69
N SER A 537 19.34 2.46 -35.63
CA SER A 537 19.19 3.91 -35.65
C SER A 537 17.75 4.31 -36.03
N PRO A 538 17.28 5.51 -35.63
CA PRO A 538 15.99 6.04 -36.09
C PRO A 538 15.76 6.03 -37.59
N ALA A 539 16.73 6.46 -38.39
CA ALA A 539 16.62 6.41 -39.84
C ALA A 539 16.35 4.99 -40.36
N GLU A 540 17.06 3.99 -39.80
CA GLU A 540 16.90 2.58 -40.18
C GLU A 540 15.55 2.00 -39.76
N TYR A 541 15.16 2.16 -38.49
CA TYR A 541 13.91 1.55 -38.03
C TYR A 541 12.67 2.22 -38.62
N LEU A 542 12.72 3.53 -38.91
CA LEU A 542 11.59 4.23 -39.52
C LEU A 542 11.33 3.68 -40.92
N SER A 543 12.37 3.55 -41.74
CA SER A 543 12.29 2.93 -43.06
C SER A 543 11.74 1.50 -42.98
N GLN A 544 12.21 0.71 -41.99
CA GLN A 544 11.73 -0.65 -41.78
C GLN A 544 10.25 -0.73 -41.39
N ILE A 545 9.78 0.15 -40.50
CA ILE A 545 8.38 0.18 -40.08
C ILE A 545 7.49 0.62 -41.25
N GLN A 546 7.87 1.68 -41.96
CA GLN A 546 7.12 2.23 -43.09
C GLN A 546 6.94 1.21 -44.22
N THR A 547 8.01 0.51 -44.57
CA THR A 547 8.02 -0.50 -45.65
C THR A 547 7.48 -1.86 -45.22
N HIS A 548 7.15 -2.04 -43.94
CA HIS A 548 6.64 -3.32 -43.45
C HIS A 548 5.30 -3.67 -44.14
N PRO A 549 5.11 -4.89 -44.67
CA PRO A 549 3.95 -5.24 -45.50
C PRO A 549 2.58 -5.06 -44.82
N GLN A 550 2.53 -5.19 -43.50
CA GLN A 550 1.30 -5.00 -42.71
C GLN A 550 1.07 -3.55 -42.29
N VAL A 551 2.05 -2.67 -42.48
CA VAL A 551 1.99 -1.26 -42.07
C VAL A 551 1.76 -0.40 -43.30
N GLY A 552 2.72 -0.36 -44.24
CA GLY A 552 2.63 0.43 -45.47
C GLY A 552 2.28 1.90 -45.18
N LEU A 553 3.25 2.68 -44.71
CA LEU A 553 3.08 4.11 -44.41
C LEU A 553 3.88 4.96 -45.38
N GLU A 554 3.22 5.93 -46.00
CA GLU A 554 3.89 7.02 -46.71
C GLU A 554 4.61 7.94 -45.70
N ASP A 555 5.60 8.70 -46.17
CA ASP A 555 6.38 9.59 -45.31
C ASP A 555 5.51 10.60 -44.55
N ALA A 556 4.49 11.16 -45.21
CA ALA A 556 3.56 12.10 -44.58
C ALA A 556 2.74 11.48 -43.44
N GLU A 557 2.41 10.19 -43.53
CA GLU A 557 1.64 9.49 -42.51
C GLU A 557 2.53 9.14 -41.29
N MET A 558 3.75 8.65 -41.54
CA MET A 558 4.72 8.41 -40.47
C MET A 558 5.11 9.71 -39.76
N ASP A 559 5.28 10.79 -40.52
CA ASP A 559 5.53 12.12 -39.99
C ASP A 559 4.43 12.60 -39.04
N ALA A 560 3.16 12.36 -39.40
CA ALA A 560 2.02 12.71 -38.54
C ALA A 560 2.04 11.90 -37.24
N ILE A 561 2.39 10.60 -37.31
CA ILE A 561 2.58 9.75 -36.12
C ILE A 561 3.70 10.29 -35.24
N LEU A 562 4.88 10.57 -35.79
CA LEU A 562 6.00 11.11 -35.03
C LEU A 562 5.67 12.47 -34.38
N ARG A 563 5.01 13.37 -35.11
CA ARG A 563 4.57 14.67 -34.56
C ARG A 563 3.53 14.52 -33.44
N SER A 564 2.70 13.48 -33.47
CA SER A 564 1.77 13.18 -32.34
C SER A 564 2.50 12.85 -31.03
N HIS A 565 3.78 12.47 -31.13
CA HIS A 565 4.65 12.26 -29.98
C HIS A 565 5.54 13.47 -29.65
N PHE A 566 5.38 14.62 -30.31
CA PHE A 566 6.30 15.77 -30.21
C PHE A 566 7.72 15.40 -30.68
N ILE A 567 7.80 14.71 -31.83
CA ILE A 567 9.05 14.37 -32.52
C ILE A 567 9.08 15.08 -33.86
N GLU A 568 10.15 15.82 -34.14
CA GLU A 568 10.40 16.35 -35.47
C GLU A 568 10.97 15.27 -36.40
N PRO A 569 10.23 14.83 -37.45
CA PRO A 569 10.59 13.64 -38.22
C PRO A 569 11.90 13.75 -39.00
N SER A 570 12.26 14.97 -39.42
CA SER A 570 13.49 15.22 -40.17
C SER A 570 14.75 14.91 -39.35
N LEU A 571 14.72 15.15 -38.04
CA LEU A 571 15.85 14.91 -37.13
C LEU A 571 16.10 13.43 -36.89
N LEU A 572 15.04 12.61 -36.85
CA LEU A 572 15.18 11.15 -36.76
C LEU A 572 15.72 10.55 -38.05
N ARG A 573 15.24 11.01 -39.22
CA ARG A 573 15.75 10.50 -40.51
C ARG A 573 17.22 10.85 -40.78
N GLN A 574 17.73 11.86 -40.10
CA GLN A 574 19.15 12.28 -40.16
C GLN A 574 19.98 11.71 -38.99
N ASP A 575 19.39 10.85 -38.15
CA ASP A 575 20.02 10.33 -36.92
C ASP A 575 20.65 11.42 -36.03
N SER A 576 20.09 12.64 -36.07
CA SER A 576 20.66 13.83 -35.42
C SER A 576 20.20 13.94 -33.97
N PHE A 577 20.87 13.18 -33.08
CA PHE A 577 20.47 13.05 -31.68
C PHE A 577 20.42 14.39 -30.93
N GLU A 578 21.45 15.22 -31.04
CA GLU A 578 21.56 16.48 -30.29
C GLU A 578 20.45 17.46 -30.69
N ALA A 579 20.23 17.60 -32.00
CA ALA A 579 19.18 18.45 -32.54
C ALA A 579 17.78 17.92 -32.15
N PHE A 580 17.56 16.61 -32.25
CA PHE A 580 16.31 15.98 -31.78
C PHE A 580 16.07 16.25 -30.30
N PHE A 581 17.10 16.08 -29.48
CA PHE A 581 17.00 16.21 -28.04
C PHE A 581 16.64 17.65 -27.63
N ALA A 582 17.30 18.64 -28.25
CA ALA A 582 17.01 20.06 -28.04
C ALA A 582 15.60 20.44 -28.49
N ASP A 583 15.20 20.03 -29.69
CA ASP A 583 13.86 20.32 -30.24
C ASP A 583 12.75 19.68 -29.40
N ARG A 584 12.87 18.39 -29.10
CA ARG A 584 11.90 17.67 -28.28
C ARG A 584 11.81 18.21 -26.87
N LYS A 585 12.94 18.59 -26.24
CA LYS A 585 12.94 19.29 -24.95
C LYS A 585 12.07 20.55 -25.02
N LYS A 586 12.25 21.38 -26.05
CA LYS A 586 11.45 22.60 -26.26
C LYS A 586 9.97 22.30 -26.48
N GLN A 587 9.63 21.28 -27.28
CA GLN A 587 8.24 20.89 -27.51
C GLN A 587 7.56 20.38 -26.22
N LEU A 588 8.27 19.56 -25.42
CA LEU A 588 7.76 19.06 -24.14
C LEU A 588 7.58 20.19 -23.11
N LEU A 589 8.45 21.21 -23.11
CA LEU A 589 8.26 22.39 -22.25
C LEU A 589 6.99 23.16 -22.63
N LYS A 590 6.74 23.40 -23.93
CA LYS A 590 5.49 24.03 -24.38
C LYS A 590 4.25 23.23 -24.00
N LEU A 591 4.35 21.90 -24.04
CA LEU A 591 3.27 21.03 -23.60
C LEU A 591 2.98 21.19 -22.09
N ILE A 592 4.03 21.30 -21.27
CA ILE A 592 3.93 21.56 -19.83
C ILE A 592 3.32 22.95 -19.58
N GLU A 593 3.78 23.98 -20.30
CA GLU A 593 3.26 25.36 -20.20
C GLU A 593 1.75 25.41 -20.50
N ALA A 594 1.31 24.73 -21.56
CA ALA A 594 -0.10 24.65 -21.94
C ALA A 594 -0.94 23.94 -20.87
N ALA A 595 -0.44 22.84 -20.30
CA ALA A 595 -1.16 22.11 -19.25
C ALA A 595 -1.27 22.90 -17.94
N MET A 596 -0.21 23.61 -17.54
CA MET A 596 -0.19 24.43 -16.32
C MET A 596 -0.87 25.80 -16.51
N GLY A 597 -1.00 26.27 -17.76
CA GLY A 597 -1.40 27.64 -18.05
C GLY A 597 -0.42 28.65 -17.44
N LYS A 598 0.88 28.35 -17.49
CA LYS A 598 1.98 29.18 -17.00
C LYS A 598 3.14 29.15 -17.98
N ASN A 599 3.79 30.29 -18.18
CA ASN A 599 5.03 30.35 -18.95
C ASN A 599 6.20 29.90 -18.07
N ILE A 600 7.11 29.12 -18.64
CA ILE A 600 8.38 28.77 -18.01
C ILE A 600 9.40 29.82 -18.45
N SER A 601 10.13 30.43 -17.51
CA SER A 601 11.01 31.58 -17.80
C SER A 601 12.12 31.21 -18.80
N GLN A 602 12.45 32.12 -19.71
CA GLN A 602 13.57 31.95 -20.66
C GLN A 602 14.94 32.02 -19.97
N ASP A 603 15.06 32.72 -18.84
CA ASP A 603 16.31 32.78 -18.05
C ASP A 603 16.66 31.39 -17.47
N ASP A 604 15.65 30.62 -17.04
CA ASP A 604 15.83 29.23 -16.57
C ASP A 604 16.24 28.27 -17.71
N VAL A 605 16.00 28.65 -18.96
CA VAL A 605 16.39 27.88 -20.16
C VAL A 605 17.83 28.20 -20.57
N ALA A 606 18.27 29.45 -20.39
CA ALA A 606 19.60 29.94 -20.75
C ALA A 606 20.71 29.54 -19.76
N GLU A 607 20.45 29.52 -18.43
CA GLU A 607 21.42 29.03 -17.43
C GLU A 607 21.78 27.53 -17.61
N LEU A 608 20.95 26.78 -18.34
CA LEU A 608 21.15 25.35 -18.61
C LEU A 608 22.01 25.06 -19.85
N GLU A 609 22.03 25.94 -20.86
CA GLU A 609 22.90 25.74 -22.03
C GLU A 609 24.38 25.78 -21.61
N THR A 610 24.71 26.57 -20.59
CA THR A 610 26.03 26.59 -19.95
C THR A 610 26.33 25.39 -19.05
N ALA A 611 25.30 24.74 -18.49
CA ALA A 611 25.48 23.58 -17.59
C ALA A 611 25.58 22.24 -18.34
N THR A 612 25.03 22.14 -19.56
CA THR A 612 25.26 20.98 -20.44
C THR A 612 26.71 20.85 -20.86
N ASP A 613 27.43 21.97 -21.05
CA ASP A 613 28.86 21.97 -21.35
C ASP A 613 29.72 21.46 -20.17
N GLU A 614 29.23 21.51 -18.93
CA GLU A 614 29.93 21.02 -17.73
C GLU A 614 29.63 19.54 -17.40
N ILE A 615 28.57 18.95 -17.95
CA ILE A 615 28.27 17.51 -17.78
C ILE A 615 29.06 16.65 -18.79
N ASP A 616 29.52 17.27 -19.88
CA ASP A 616 30.39 16.67 -20.88
C ASP A 616 31.90 16.81 -20.57
N ALA A 617 32.26 17.33 -19.38
CA ALA A 617 33.61 17.33 -18.79
C ALA A 617 33.72 16.31 -17.64
#